data_AF-A0AAD5MSV9-F1
#
_entry.id   AF-A0AAD5MSV9-F1
#
_cell.length_a   1.000
_cell.length_b   1.000
_cell.length_c   1.000
_cell.angle_alpha   90.00
_cell.angle_beta   90.00
_cell.angle_gamma   90.00
#
_symmetry.space_group_name_H-M   'P 1'
#
loop_
_entity.id
_entity.type
_entity.pdbx_description
1 polymer ?
#
loop_
_entity_poly.entity_id
_entity_poly.type
_entity_poly.pdbx_seq_one_letter_code
_entity_poly.pdbx_strand_id
1 'polypeptide(L)'
;MAKLNEIQSKIFGIRPTSRDQLPFDEKPANPDQIPYLFEGDIILTDEQMETILRDAEEELLGKKNELRQRRSLTSDLTSRWPKNTIPYYIDTESGVDETAVLAGVKRWETETCLSFKRQFSITPENGLEFFLGGGCYSYLGRVFSTFQPVSIGFGCGFLGIVTHEIGHALGLYHEQSRYDRDNYVEVLTENVYNGFVAQFSKISK
;
A
#
# COMPACT_ATOMS: atom_id res chain seq x y z
N MET A 1 3.75 11.40 -7.42
CA MET A 1 2.48 11.88 -6.82
C MET A 1 1.91 13.17 -7.44
N ALA A 2 2.67 14.27 -7.62
CA ALA A 2 2.10 15.52 -8.16
C ALA A 2 1.44 15.36 -9.55
N LYS A 3 2.10 14.66 -10.47
CA LYS A 3 1.56 14.32 -11.80
C LYS A 3 0.24 13.52 -11.70
N LEU A 4 0.19 12.52 -10.83
CA LEU A 4 -1.02 11.72 -10.60
C LEU A 4 -2.16 12.59 -10.08
N ASN A 5 -1.88 13.51 -9.15
CA ASN A 5 -2.88 14.44 -8.63
C ASN A 5 -3.44 15.37 -9.73
N GLU A 6 -2.60 15.82 -10.66
CA GLU A 6 -3.04 16.62 -11.81
C GLU A 6 -4.00 15.83 -12.72
N ILE A 7 -3.65 14.58 -13.04
CA ILE A 7 -4.49 13.71 -13.87
C ILE A 7 -5.82 13.43 -13.17
N GLN A 8 -5.79 13.04 -11.90
CA GLN A 8 -6.99 12.76 -11.12
C GLN A 8 -7.88 14.00 -10.97
N SER A 9 -7.30 15.19 -10.78
CA SER A 9 -8.08 16.43 -10.76
C SER A 9 -8.86 16.64 -12.05
N LYS A 10 -8.27 16.31 -13.22
CA LYS A 10 -8.95 16.37 -14.52
C LYS A 10 -10.06 15.32 -14.63
N ILE A 11 -9.83 14.10 -14.15
CA ILE A 11 -10.84 13.02 -14.13
C ILE A 11 -12.06 13.45 -13.30
N PHE A 12 -11.83 14.01 -12.12
CA PHE A 12 -12.91 14.49 -11.24
C PHE A 12 -13.50 15.86 -11.66
N GLY A 13 -12.95 16.51 -12.69
CA GLY A 13 -13.44 17.82 -13.14
C GLY A 13 -13.17 18.97 -12.15
N ILE A 14 -12.18 18.83 -11.27
CA ILE A 14 -11.79 19.84 -10.28
C ILE A 14 -10.49 20.56 -10.68
N ARG A 15 -10.23 21.72 -10.08
CA ARG A 15 -8.95 22.42 -10.29
C ARG A 15 -7.83 21.70 -9.52
N PRO A 16 -6.69 21.39 -10.15
CA PRO A 16 -5.54 20.89 -9.42
C PRO A 16 -5.10 21.89 -8.36
N THR A 17 -4.91 21.41 -7.15
CA THR A 17 -4.34 22.17 -6.04
C THR A 17 -2.97 21.60 -5.67
N SER A 18 -2.02 22.48 -5.33
CA SER A 18 -0.69 22.02 -4.93
C SER A 18 -0.75 21.43 -3.52
N ARG A 19 0.09 20.42 -3.26
CA ARG A 19 0.20 19.75 -1.95
C ARG A 19 0.84 20.64 -0.87
N ASP A 20 1.36 21.80 -1.26
CA ASP A 20 2.26 22.60 -0.43
C ASP A 20 1.52 23.43 0.65
N GLN A 21 0.23 23.20 0.87
CA GLN A 21 -0.61 24.01 1.77
C GLN A 21 -1.03 23.29 3.06
N LEU A 22 -0.61 22.05 3.30
CA LEU A 22 -0.99 21.33 4.51
C LEU A 22 0.16 21.27 5.52
N PRO A 23 -0.05 21.69 6.77
CA PRO A 23 0.89 21.46 7.85
C PRO A 23 0.81 19.98 8.23
N PHE A 24 1.74 19.16 7.75
CA PHE A 24 1.86 17.78 8.21
C PHE A 24 2.61 17.75 9.54
N ASP A 25 2.11 16.95 10.48
CA ASP A 25 2.87 16.62 11.67
C ASP A 25 4.10 15.79 11.24
N GLU A 26 5.29 16.24 11.65
CA GLU A 26 6.55 15.50 11.44
C GLU A 26 6.55 14.10 12.09
N LYS A 27 5.55 13.83 12.95
CA LYS A 27 5.27 12.54 13.58
C LYS A 27 3.79 12.20 13.38
N PRO A 28 3.41 11.63 12.22
CA PRO A 28 2.02 11.31 11.94
C PRO A 28 1.53 10.32 13.00
N ALA A 29 0.46 10.70 13.72
CA ALA A 29 -0.18 9.84 14.70
C ALA A 29 -1.01 8.73 14.02
N ASN A 30 -1.36 8.94 12.74
CA ASN A 30 -2.17 8.03 11.94
C ASN A 30 -1.44 7.65 10.64
N PRO A 31 -1.53 6.38 10.18
CA PRO A 31 -0.90 5.91 8.94
C PRO A 31 -1.27 6.74 7.70
N ASP A 32 -2.52 7.19 7.60
CA ASP A 32 -3.07 7.95 6.46
C ASP A 32 -2.44 9.36 6.24
N GLN A 33 -1.52 9.77 7.11
CA GLN A 33 -0.94 11.13 7.13
C GLN A 33 0.45 11.22 6.52
N ILE A 34 0.96 10.19 5.84
CA ILE A 34 2.24 10.27 5.12
C ILE A 34 1.94 10.64 3.66
N PRO A 35 1.90 11.93 3.29
CA PRO A 35 1.40 12.36 1.98
C PRO A 35 2.24 11.87 0.81
N TYR A 36 3.48 11.47 1.06
CA TYR A 36 4.41 10.98 0.04
C TYR A 36 4.16 9.52 -0.35
N LEU A 37 3.46 8.77 0.49
CA LEU A 37 3.05 7.40 0.18
C LEU A 37 1.82 7.40 -0.72
N PHE A 38 1.71 6.33 -1.51
CA PHE A 38 0.55 6.08 -2.33
C PHE A 38 -0.56 5.52 -1.42
N GLU A 39 -1.77 6.04 -1.58
CA GLU A 39 -2.95 5.72 -0.74
C GLU A 39 -2.72 5.82 0.79
N GLY A 40 -1.70 6.55 1.23
CA GLY A 40 -1.41 6.84 2.64
C GLY A 40 -0.27 6.00 3.23
N ASP A 41 -0.13 4.74 2.82
CA ASP A 41 0.71 3.72 3.48
C ASP A 41 1.41 2.75 2.50
N ILE A 42 1.27 2.94 1.18
CA ILE A 42 1.91 2.09 0.18
C ILE A 42 3.17 2.77 -0.37
N ILE A 43 4.31 2.09 -0.27
CA ILE A 43 5.52 2.43 -1.01
C ILE A 43 5.48 1.74 -2.37
N LEU A 44 5.48 2.55 -3.43
CA LEU A 44 5.55 2.06 -4.80
C LEU A 44 6.97 2.12 -5.34
N THR A 45 7.32 1.15 -6.20
CA THR A 45 8.47 1.28 -7.10
C THR A 45 8.17 2.28 -8.21
N ASP A 46 9.22 2.76 -8.89
CA ASP A 46 9.06 3.62 -10.06
C ASP A 46 8.21 2.95 -11.15
N GLU A 47 8.41 1.65 -11.40
CA GLU A 47 7.62 0.89 -12.38
C GLU A 47 6.13 0.77 -12.00
N GLN A 48 5.85 0.57 -10.72
CA GLN A 48 4.48 0.55 -10.20
C GLN A 48 3.83 1.93 -10.34
N MET A 49 4.54 3.01 -10.00
CA MET A 49 4.07 4.39 -10.18
C MET A 49 3.79 4.72 -11.65
N GLU A 50 4.68 4.35 -12.57
CA GLU A 50 4.48 4.56 -14.00
C GLU A 50 3.27 3.77 -14.53
N THR A 51 3.02 2.58 -14.00
CA THR A 51 1.82 1.81 -14.33
C THR A 51 0.54 2.51 -13.88
N ILE A 52 0.51 3.04 -12.65
CA ILE A 52 -0.65 3.78 -12.13
C ILE A 52 -0.87 5.08 -12.91
N LEU A 53 0.21 5.80 -13.26
CA LEU A 53 0.11 7.01 -14.07
C LEU A 53 -0.46 6.72 -15.46
N ARG A 54 0.03 5.68 -16.14
CA ARG A 54 -0.48 5.25 -17.44
C ARG A 54 -1.95 4.87 -17.37
N ASP A 55 -2.34 4.12 -16.34
CA ASP A 55 -3.72 3.68 -16.15
C ASP A 55 -4.66 4.88 -15.89
N ALA A 56 -4.24 5.86 -15.11
CA ALA A 56 -4.99 7.10 -14.91
C ALA A 56 -5.09 7.94 -16.20
N GLU A 57 -4.04 7.98 -17.03
CA GLU A 57 -4.09 8.62 -18.35
C GLU A 57 -5.06 7.90 -19.30
N GLU A 58 -5.10 6.57 -19.28
CA GLU A 58 -6.06 5.76 -20.05
C GLU A 58 -7.51 6.04 -19.63
N GLU A 59 -7.77 6.14 -18.32
CA GLU A 59 -9.08 6.51 -17.76
C GLU A 59 -9.51 7.91 -18.21
N LEU A 60 -8.62 8.90 -18.10
CA LEU A 60 -8.90 10.28 -18.52
C LEU A 60 -9.26 10.36 -20.03
N LEU A 61 -8.65 9.50 -20.85
CA LEU A 61 -8.94 9.40 -22.29
C LEU A 61 -10.20 8.58 -22.60
N GLY A 62 -10.89 8.05 -21.59
CA GLY A 62 -12.11 7.25 -21.77
C GLY A 62 -11.89 5.91 -22.46
N LYS A 63 -10.66 5.37 -22.42
CA LYS A 63 -10.35 4.07 -23.03
C LYS A 63 -10.95 2.96 -22.16
N LYS A 64 -11.86 2.16 -22.73
CA LYS A 64 -12.40 0.99 -22.04
C LYS A 64 -11.35 -0.11 -21.97
N ASN A 65 -10.93 -0.48 -20.76
CA ASN A 65 -10.18 -1.70 -20.54
C ASN A 65 -11.15 -2.90 -20.58
N GLU A 66 -11.00 -3.80 -21.54
CA GLU A 66 -11.81 -5.02 -21.70
C GLU A 66 -11.33 -6.20 -20.81
N LEU A 67 -10.29 -5.99 -19.99
CA LEU A 67 -9.68 -7.05 -19.17
C LEU A 67 -10.41 -7.26 -17.83
N ARG A 68 -10.23 -8.44 -17.24
CA ARG A 68 -10.96 -8.95 -16.07
C ARG A 68 -10.49 -8.26 -14.78
N GLN A 69 -11.30 -7.35 -14.26
CA GLN A 69 -10.87 -6.35 -13.28
C GLN A 69 -11.26 -6.60 -11.79
N ARG A 70 -11.73 -7.79 -11.40
CA ARG A 70 -12.43 -7.98 -10.10
C ARG A 70 -11.57 -8.10 -8.82
N ARG A 71 -10.34 -7.59 -8.75
CA ARG A 71 -9.46 -7.84 -7.59
C ARG A 71 -8.65 -6.63 -7.18
N SER A 72 -8.46 -6.47 -5.87
CA SER A 72 -7.56 -5.49 -5.24
C SER A 72 -6.11 -6.01 -5.15
N LEU A 73 -5.81 -7.17 -5.73
CA LEU A 73 -4.47 -7.75 -5.75
C LEU A 73 -3.75 -7.33 -7.03
N THR A 74 -2.47 -6.97 -6.93
CA THR A 74 -1.62 -6.68 -8.08
C THR A 74 -1.72 -7.75 -9.18
N SER A 75 -1.91 -7.29 -10.41
CA SER A 75 -1.89 -8.13 -11.62
C SER A 75 -0.48 -8.55 -12.02
N ASP A 76 0.55 -7.83 -11.57
CA ASP A 76 1.93 -8.17 -11.83
C ASP A 76 2.31 -9.46 -11.09
N LEU A 77 2.56 -10.51 -11.86
CA LEU A 77 2.93 -11.82 -11.32
C LEU A 77 4.36 -11.83 -10.78
N THR A 78 5.21 -10.90 -11.21
CA THR A 78 6.61 -10.84 -10.79
C THR A 78 6.76 -10.31 -9.37
N SER A 79 5.88 -9.39 -8.95
CA SER A 79 5.75 -8.92 -7.56
C SER A 79 5.09 -9.93 -6.61
N ARG A 80 4.76 -11.16 -7.05
CA ARG A 80 4.25 -12.20 -6.13
C ARG A 80 5.39 -12.91 -5.41
N TRP A 81 5.07 -13.38 -4.21
CA TRP A 81 5.95 -14.28 -3.46
C TRP A 81 6.02 -15.64 -4.17
N PRO A 82 7.22 -16.15 -4.50
CA PRO A 82 7.37 -17.34 -5.35
C PRO A 82 7.02 -18.64 -4.63
N LYS A 83 6.92 -18.62 -3.30
CA LYS A 83 6.60 -19.75 -2.44
C LYS A 83 5.47 -19.34 -1.50
N ASN A 84 4.65 -20.30 -1.08
CA ASN A 84 3.62 -20.07 -0.07
C ASN A 84 4.22 -19.82 1.33
N THR A 85 5.49 -20.15 1.52
CA THR A 85 6.22 -19.87 2.76
C THR A 85 7.05 -18.60 2.61
N ILE A 86 6.70 -17.58 3.38
CA ILE A 86 7.37 -16.27 3.37
C ILE A 86 8.31 -16.18 4.58
N PRO A 87 9.64 -16.05 4.37
CA PRO A 87 10.57 -15.76 5.46
C PRO A 87 10.24 -14.40 6.08
N TYR A 88 10.34 -14.28 7.39
CA TYR A 88 10.23 -12.99 8.06
C TYR A 88 11.18 -12.85 9.25
N TYR A 89 11.61 -11.63 9.51
CA TYR A 89 12.47 -11.23 10.61
C TYR A 89 11.77 -10.11 11.37
N ILE A 90 11.89 -10.12 12.69
CA ILE A 90 11.38 -9.04 13.55
C ILE A 90 12.61 -8.38 14.14
N ASP A 91 12.84 -7.12 13.77
CA ASP A 91 13.91 -6.31 14.33
C ASP A 91 13.52 -5.85 15.74
N THR A 92 13.69 -6.73 16.73
CA THR A 92 13.35 -6.45 18.12
C THR A 92 14.19 -5.31 18.71
N GLU A 93 15.38 -5.02 18.14
CA GLU A 93 16.22 -3.91 18.57
C GLU A 93 15.62 -2.55 18.21
N SER A 94 14.83 -2.49 17.13
CA SER A 94 14.07 -1.28 16.79
C SER A 94 12.99 -0.91 17.82
N GLY A 95 12.57 -1.85 18.66
CA GLY A 95 11.46 -1.66 19.60
C GLY A 95 10.07 -1.91 19.01
N VAL A 96 9.99 -2.54 17.84
CA VAL A 96 8.73 -2.96 17.22
C VAL A 96 7.94 -3.88 18.13
N ASP A 97 6.61 -3.78 18.13
CA ASP A 97 5.74 -4.66 18.92
C ASP A 97 5.75 -6.09 18.36
N GLU A 98 6.67 -6.91 18.87
CA GLU A 98 6.81 -8.32 18.47
C GLU A 98 5.51 -9.10 18.67
N THR A 99 4.74 -8.81 19.73
CA THR A 99 3.50 -9.53 20.02
C THR A 99 2.45 -9.24 18.96
N ALA A 100 2.30 -7.98 18.56
CA ALA A 100 1.41 -7.58 17.48
C ALA A 100 1.82 -8.20 16.14
N VAL A 101 3.12 -8.19 15.80
CA VAL A 101 3.64 -8.81 14.57
C VAL A 101 3.34 -10.31 14.53
N LEU A 102 3.63 -11.04 15.61
CA LEU A 102 3.34 -12.47 15.70
C LEU A 102 1.84 -12.77 15.58
N ALA A 103 0.98 -11.93 16.16
CA ALA A 103 -0.47 -12.09 16.05
C ALA A 103 -0.97 -11.85 14.60
N GLY A 104 -0.44 -10.84 13.91
CA GLY A 104 -0.78 -10.55 12.52
C GLY A 104 -0.33 -11.65 11.55
N VAL A 105 0.91 -12.14 11.70
CA VAL A 105 1.41 -13.31 10.96
C VAL A 105 0.51 -14.52 11.21
N LYS A 106 0.19 -14.80 12.47
CA LYS A 106 -0.67 -15.94 12.83
C LYS A 106 -2.07 -15.85 12.21
N ARG A 107 -2.64 -14.65 12.08
CA ARG A 107 -3.94 -14.46 11.42
C ARG A 107 -3.88 -14.89 9.95
N TRP A 108 -2.86 -14.49 9.22
CA TRP A 108 -2.71 -14.91 7.82
C TRP A 108 -2.53 -16.43 7.68
N GLU A 109 -1.73 -17.06 8.56
CA GLU A 109 -1.54 -18.52 8.56
C GLU A 109 -2.81 -19.32 8.89
N THR A 110 -3.71 -18.75 9.69
CA THR A 110 -4.93 -19.45 10.15
C THR A 110 -6.08 -19.33 9.17
N GLU A 111 -6.14 -18.25 8.40
CA GLU A 111 -7.25 -17.96 7.48
C GLU A 111 -6.90 -18.23 6.01
N THR A 112 -5.64 -18.55 5.70
CA THR A 112 -5.16 -18.78 4.32
C THR A 112 -4.24 -19.99 4.22
N CYS A 113 -3.79 -20.31 3.00
CA CYS A 113 -2.79 -21.35 2.75
C CYS A 113 -1.33 -20.85 2.83
N LEU A 114 -1.11 -19.59 3.21
CA LEU A 114 0.22 -19.04 3.40
C LEU A 114 0.83 -19.54 4.71
N SER A 115 2.15 -19.69 4.73
CA SER A 115 2.91 -19.94 5.94
C SER A 115 4.05 -18.93 6.08
N PHE A 116 4.48 -18.67 7.30
CA PHE A 116 5.53 -17.70 7.58
C PHE A 116 6.64 -18.37 8.38
N LYS A 117 7.89 -18.19 7.93
CA LYS A 117 9.05 -18.80 8.58
C LYS A 117 9.87 -17.71 9.27
N ARG A 118 9.82 -17.68 10.61
CA ARG A 118 10.64 -16.77 11.39
C ARG A 118 12.12 -17.04 11.18
N GLN A 119 12.86 -15.99 10.87
CA GLN A 119 14.31 -15.92 10.88
C GLN A 119 14.75 -15.06 12.06
N PHE A 120 15.94 -15.34 12.60
CA PHE A 120 16.52 -14.58 13.71
C PHE A 120 17.67 -13.67 13.25
N SER A 121 17.89 -13.59 11.94
CA SER A 121 18.78 -12.63 11.29
C SER A 121 18.31 -12.42 9.85
N ILE A 122 18.66 -11.27 9.26
CA ILE A 122 18.49 -11.05 7.82
C ILE A 122 19.35 -12.04 7.06
N THR A 123 18.78 -12.63 6.00
CA THR A 123 19.50 -13.53 5.09
C THR A 123 19.51 -12.95 3.68
N PRO A 124 20.35 -13.46 2.77
CA PRO A 124 20.32 -13.04 1.36
C PRO A 124 19.06 -13.45 0.59
N GLU A 125 18.14 -14.21 1.20
CA GLU A 125 16.85 -14.57 0.59
C GLU A 125 15.85 -13.41 0.71
N ASN A 126 14.80 -13.43 -0.10
CA ASN A 126 13.69 -12.49 0.06
C ASN A 126 12.85 -12.84 1.30
N GLY A 127 12.32 -11.80 1.94
CA GLY A 127 11.51 -11.95 3.15
C GLY A 127 10.96 -10.61 3.63
N LEU A 128 10.23 -10.63 4.74
CA LEU A 128 9.70 -9.44 5.38
C LEU A 128 10.54 -9.08 6.61
N GLU A 129 10.89 -7.82 6.75
CA GLU A 129 11.54 -7.27 7.95
C GLU A 129 10.56 -6.34 8.65
N PHE A 130 10.08 -6.72 9.82
CA PHE A 130 9.22 -5.88 10.66
C PHE A 130 10.09 -5.05 11.59
N PHE A 131 9.89 -3.73 11.59
CA PHE A 131 10.67 -2.79 12.40
C PHE A 131 9.80 -1.61 12.86
N LEU A 132 10.28 -0.88 13.88
CA LEU A 132 9.64 0.32 14.39
C LEU A 132 10.02 1.53 13.51
N GLY A 133 9.21 1.82 12.50
CA GLY A 133 9.36 3.00 11.66
C GLY A 133 8.43 4.16 12.05
N GLY A 134 8.50 5.24 11.28
CA GLY A 134 7.62 6.41 11.42
C GLY A 134 6.30 6.20 10.69
N GLY A 135 5.32 5.57 11.35
CA GLY A 135 3.99 5.25 10.80
C GLY A 135 3.81 3.77 10.47
N CYS A 136 2.69 3.44 9.83
CA CYS A 136 2.38 2.08 9.35
C CYS A 136 2.42 2.12 7.82
N TYR A 137 3.26 1.28 7.21
CA TYR A 137 3.38 1.21 5.76
C TYR A 137 4.15 -0.03 5.31
N SER A 138 3.98 -0.35 4.03
CA SER A 138 4.63 -1.46 3.38
C SER A 138 4.87 -1.20 1.90
N TYR A 139 5.78 -1.96 1.31
CA TYR A 139 5.86 -2.07 -0.14
C TYR A 139 4.70 -2.90 -0.67
N LEU A 140 4.26 -2.60 -1.89
CA LEU A 140 3.26 -3.42 -2.57
C LEU A 140 3.89 -4.66 -3.21
N GLY A 141 3.55 -5.83 -2.67
CA GLY A 141 4.07 -7.12 -3.14
C GLY A 141 5.55 -7.30 -2.81
N ARG A 142 6.17 -8.30 -3.42
CA ARG A 142 7.60 -8.61 -3.30
C ARG A 142 8.40 -7.73 -4.26
N VAL A 143 9.18 -6.81 -3.70
CA VAL A 143 9.96 -5.83 -4.47
C VAL A 143 11.44 -6.22 -4.57
N PHE A 144 12.04 -6.66 -3.46
CA PHE A 144 13.48 -6.94 -3.41
C PHE A 144 13.80 -8.44 -3.52
N SER A 145 15.05 -8.74 -3.88
CA SER A 145 15.62 -10.09 -3.78
C SER A 145 16.06 -10.43 -2.35
N THR A 146 16.15 -9.44 -1.48
CA THR A 146 16.46 -9.53 -0.05
C THR A 146 15.22 -9.25 0.79
N PHE A 147 15.40 -9.19 2.11
CA PHE A 147 14.36 -8.72 3.01
C PHE A 147 13.89 -7.30 2.63
N GLN A 148 12.59 -7.07 2.70
CA GLN A 148 11.96 -5.78 2.49
C GLN A 148 11.29 -5.29 3.78
N PRO A 149 11.37 -3.99 4.08
CA PRO A 149 10.87 -3.47 5.34
C PRO A 149 9.34 -3.35 5.35
N VAL A 150 8.75 -3.61 6.51
CA VAL A 150 7.34 -3.38 6.86
C VAL A 150 7.33 -2.60 8.17
N SER A 151 6.86 -1.35 8.12
CA SER A 151 6.89 -0.44 9.27
C SER A 151 5.68 -0.70 10.16
N ILE A 152 5.93 -1.09 11.41
CA ILE A 152 4.92 -1.15 12.46
C ILE A 152 5.33 -0.15 13.54
N GLY A 153 5.02 1.12 13.28
CA GLY A 153 5.34 2.25 14.16
C GLY A 153 4.51 2.33 15.44
N PHE A 154 4.71 3.41 16.18
CA PHE A 154 3.87 3.74 17.34
C PHE A 154 2.41 3.87 16.92
N GLY A 155 1.50 3.21 17.65
CA GLY A 155 0.07 3.17 17.32
C GLY A 155 -0.32 2.12 16.27
N CYS A 156 0.64 1.43 15.64
CA CYS A 156 0.38 0.39 14.63
C CYS A 156 0.20 -1.03 15.21
N GLY A 157 0.43 -1.21 16.52
CA GLY A 157 0.42 -2.52 17.22
C GLY A 157 -0.95 -3.19 17.37
N PHE A 158 -1.92 -2.89 16.51
CA PHE A 158 -3.24 -3.52 16.50
C PHE A 158 -3.28 -4.63 15.45
N LEU A 159 -3.96 -5.73 15.76
CA LEU A 159 -4.06 -6.89 14.86
C LEU A 159 -4.47 -6.49 13.44
N GLY A 160 -5.50 -5.65 13.30
CA GLY A 160 -6.00 -5.19 12.00
C GLY A 160 -4.95 -4.46 11.17
N ILE A 161 -4.18 -3.55 11.80
CA ILE A 161 -3.15 -2.77 11.13
C ILE A 161 -1.99 -3.67 10.70
N VAL A 162 -1.48 -4.53 11.59
CA VAL A 162 -0.40 -5.46 11.22
C VAL A 162 -0.84 -6.38 10.07
N THR A 163 -2.08 -6.90 10.10
CA THR A 163 -2.59 -7.73 8.99
C THR A 163 -2.74 -6.97 7.69
N HIS A 164 -3.08 -5.68 7.76
CA HIS A 164 -3.21 -4.77 6.63
C HIS A 164 -1.86 -4.52 5.96
N GLU A 165 -0.82 -4.21 6.74
CA GLU A 165 0.54 -4.01 6.20
C GLU A 165 1.14 -5.28 5.59
N ILE A 166 0.84 -6.45 6.19
CA ILE A 166 1.17 -7.75 5.58
C ILE A 166 0.39 -7.92 4.27
N GLY A 167 -0.87 -7.49 4.22
CA GLY A 167 -1.68 -7.50 3.00
C GLY A 167 -1.03 -6.72 1.85
N HIS A 168 -0.54 -5.50 2.13
CA HIS A 168 0.25 -4.72 1.16
C HIS A 168 1.51 -5.48 0.72
N ALA A 169 2.27 -6.05 1.65
CA ALA A 169 3.45 -6.85 1.31
C ALA A 169 3.12 -8.09 0.46
N LEU A 170 1.90 -8.62 0.57
CA LEU A 170 1.38 -9.70 -0.28
C LEU A 170 0.86 -9.23 -1.65
N GLY A 171 0.74 -7.91 -1.85
CA GLY A 171 0.35 -7.27 -3.10
C GLY A 171 -1.10 -6.79 -3.13
N LEU A 172 -1.76 -6.65 -1.98
CA LEU A 172 -3.10 -6.05 -1.91
C LEU A 172 -2.98 -4.52 -1.92
N TYR A 173 -3.69 -3.89 -2.84
CA TYR A 173 -4.08 -2.49 -2.75
C TYR A 173 -5.29 -2.34 -1.82
N HIS A 174 -5.67 -1.10 -1.55
CA HIS A 174 -6.90 -0.81 -0.86
C HIS A 174 -8.15 -1.17 -1.67
N GLU A 175 -9.21 -1.54 -0.96
CA GLU A 175 -10.47 -1.93 -1.61
C GLU A 175 -11.17 -0.75 -2.30
N GLN A 176 -11.07 0.46 -1.74
CA GLN A 176 -11.65 1.66 -2.35
C GLN A 176 -10.93 2.11 -3.63
N SER A 177 -9.78 1.54 -3.99
CA SER A 177 -9.12 1.87 -5.24
C SER A 177 -9.50 0.94 -6.38
N ARG A 178 -10.33 -0.09 -6.14
CA ARG A 178 -10.83 -0.95 -7.21
C ARG A 178 -11.46 -0.15 -8.35
N TYR A 179 -11.22 -0.61 -9.57
CA TYR A 179 -11.78 -0.04 -10.80
C TYR A 179 -13.32 0.11 -10.76
N ASP A 180 -14.03 -0.80 -10.06
CA ASP A 180 -15.48 -0.87 -9.98
C ASP A 180 -16.05 -0.24 -8.72
N ARG A 181 -15.23 0.45 -7.91
CA ARG A 181 -15.67 1.08 -6.66
C ARG A 181 -16.87 2.00 -6.87
N ASP A 182 -16.98 2.66 -8.02
CA ASP A 182 -17.98 3.69 -8.28
C ASP A 182 -19.40 3.06 -8.41
N ASN A 183 -19.49 1.73 -8.46
CA ASN A 183 -20.76 0.99 -8.32
C ASN A 183 -21.22 0.81 -6.87
N TYR A 184 -20.36 1.10 -5.89
CA TYR A 184 -20.57 0.83 -4.46
C TYR A 184 -20.38 2.06 -3.58
N VAL A 185 -19.46 2.96 -3.93
CA VAL A 185 -19.11 4.17 -3.17
C VAL A 185 -18.94 5.37 -4.10
N GLU A 186 -19.16 6.56 -3.56
CA GLU A 186 -18.93 7.83 -4.25
C GLU A 186 -17.81 8.60 -3.55
N VAL A 187 -16.86 9.13 -4.32
CA VAL A 187 -15.78 9.99 -3.79
C VAL A 187 -16.24 11.45 -3.88
N LEU A 188 -16.68 11.99 -2.74
CA LEU A 188 -17.06 13.40 -2.60
C LEU A 188 -15.81 14.28 -2.51
N THR A 189 -15.25 14.64 -3.67
CA THR A 189 -13.98 15.38 -3.78
C THR A 189 -13.95 16.73 -3.07
N GLU A 190 -15.11 17.34 -2.83
CA GLU A 190 -15.26 18.56 -2.03
C GLU A 190 -14.88 18.38 -0.56
N ASN A 191 -14.91 17.14 -0.06
CA ASN A 191 -14.49 16.77 1.30
C ASN A 191 -13.04 16.25 1.35
N VAL A 192 -12.37 16.14 0.19
CA VAL A 192 -10.98 15.72 0.11
C VAL A 192 -10.07 16.93 0.25
N TYR A 193 -9.03 16.81 1.06
CA TYR A 193 -8.03 17.86 1.18
C TYR A 193 -7.40 18.20 -0.18
N ASN A 194 -7.16 19.49 -0.40
CA ASN A 194 -6.50 19.99 -1.59
C ASN A 194 -5.14 19.28 -1.81
N GLY A 195 -4.93 18.72 -3.01
CA GLY A 195 -3.73 17.97 -3.36
C GLY A 195 -3.76 16.46 -3.02
N PHE A 196 -4.90 15.94 -2.53
CA PHE A 196 -5.04 14.55 -2.07
C PHE A 196 -5.95 13.68 -2.93
N VAL A 197 -6.53 14.20 -4.01
CA VAL A 197 -7.38 13.38 -4.89
C VAL A 197 -6.61 12.22 -5.53
N ALA A 198 -5.28 12.31 -5.66
CA ALA A 198 -4.44 11.18 -6.04
C ALA A 198 -4.55 9.95 -5.11
N GLN A 199 -4.89 10.14 -3.83
CA GLN A 199 -5.07 9.06 -2.84
C GLN A 199 -6.37 8.27 -3.08
N PHE A 200 -7.23 8.76 -3.97
CA PHE A 200 -8.47 8.12 -4.41
C PHE A 200 -8.39 7.72 -5.88
N SER A 201 -7.18 7.48 -6.41
CA SER A 201 -7.00 6.95 -7.77
C SER A 201 -7.59 5.54 -7.84
N LYS A 202 -8.12 5.15 -9.01
CA LYS A 202 -8.47 3.74 -9.25
C LYS A 202 -7.24 2.97 -9.75
N ILE A 203 -7.16 1.69 -9.39
CA ILE A 203 -6.25 0.72 -10.00
C ILE A 203 -6.99 0.02 -11.14
N SER A 204 -6.37 -0.07 -12.32
CA SER A 204 -7.05 -0.58 -13.52
C SER A 204 -6.54 -1.94 -14.01
N LYS A 205 -5.47 -2.47 -13.41
CA LYS A 205 -4.84 -3.75 -13.78
C LYS A 205 -4.47 -4.59 -12.58
#